data_AF-A0A9N8ZMQ8-F1
#
_entry.id   AF-A0A9N8ZMQ8-F1
#
_cell.length_a   1.000
_cell.length_b   1.000
_cell.length_c   1.000
_cell.angle_alpha   90.00
_cell.angle_beta   90.00
_cell.angle_gamma   90.00
#
_symmetry.space_group_name_H-M   'P 1'
#
loop_
_entity.id
_entity.type
_entity.pdbx_description
1 polymer ?
#
loop_
_entity_poly.entity_id
_entity_poly.type
_entity_poly.pdbx_seq_one_letter_code
_entity_poly.pdbx_strand_id
1 'polypeptide(L)'
;MNFEENIATYFGSTQYPQWSVMGILQYLAEYMDYTSNSKEEISKVLAKHLLHISVGINFKKSAKNKAKKLYAALDTTLSRAEIIQFFDEQDVRFYKKLYKINVEKSVIKDKIFVVKAESTRFFGKSEPVIESNNHPTVPEELNLQVLEKDNDIVLDDNSDEFEDDD
;
A
#
# COMPACT_ATOMS: atom_id res chain seq x y z
N MET A 1 2.43 -4.53 -7.07
CA MET A 1 1.55 -5.65 -6.65
C MET A 1 0.71 -6.05 -7.85
N ASN A 2 0.60 -7.33 -8.20
CA ASN A 2 -0.15 -7.74 -9.39
C ASN A 2 -1.56 -8.21 -9.03
N PHE A 3 -2.43 -7.29 -8.61
CA PHE A 3 -3.81 -7.61 -8.26
C PHE A 3 -4.61 -8.15 -9.44
N GLU A 4 -4.38 -7.61 -10.65
CA GLU A 4 -5.07 -8.04 -11.87
C GLU A 4 -4.86 -9.53 -12.14
N GLU A 5 -3.61 -10.00 -12.16
CA GLU A 5 -3.29 -11.40 -12.43
C GLU A 5 -3.83 -12.33 -11.33
N ASN A 6 -3.70 -11.96 -10.06
CA ASN A 6 -4.15 -12.80 -8.95
C ASN A 6 -5.69 -12.89 -8.88
N ILE A 7 -6.40 -11.79 -9.13
CA ILE A 7 -7.87 -11.78 -9.18
C ILE A 7 -8.36 -12.56 -10.40
N ALA A 8 -7.72 -12.41 -11.56
CA ALA A 8 -8.03 -13.21 -12.74
C ALA A 8 -7.83 -14.71 -12.47
N THR A 9 -6.73 -15.05 -11.79
CA THR A 9 -6.41 -16.44 -11.41
C THR A 9 -7.47 -17.01 -10.48
N TYR A 10 -7.90 -16.27 -9.46
CA TYR A 10 -8.98 -16.70 -8.57
C TYR A 10 -10.28 -17.05 -9.33
N PHE A 11 -10.70 -16.20 -10.27
CA PHE A 11 -11.90 -16.47 -11.07
C PHE A 11 -11.74 -17.65 -12.04
N GLY A 12 -10.50 -17.95 -12.47
CA GLY A 12 -10.18 -19.10 -13.31
C GLY A 12 -10.08 -20.42 -12.53
N SER A 13 -9.62 -20.38 -11.28
CA SER A 13 -9.37 -21.57 -10.45
C SER A 13 -10.54 -21.93 -9.52
N THR A 14 -11.37 -20.95 -9.14
CA THR A 14 -12.48 -21.13 -8.19
C THR A 14 -13.81 -21.28 -8.90
N GLN A 15 -14.63 -22.26 -8.48
CA GLN A 15 -15.95 -22.46 -9.04
C GLN A 15 -16.89 -21.29 -8.73
N TYR A 16 -17.68 -20.84 -9.71
CA TYR A 16 -18.51 -19.65 -9.59
C TYR A 16 -19.47 -19.59 -8.38
N PRO A 17 -20.03 -20.70 -7.86
CA PRO A 17 -20.89 -20.64 -6.68
C PRO A 17 -20.15 -20.12 -5.44
N GLN A 18 -18.85 -20.39 -5.35
CA GLN A 18 -17.99 -20.07 -4.21
C GLN A 18 -17.46 -18.63 -4.22
N TRP A 19 -17.60 -17.91 -5.34
CA TRP A 19 -17.11 -16.53 -5.44
C TRP A 19 -17.75 -15.63 -4.37
N SER A 20 -16.91 -14.89 -3.67
CA SER A 20 -17.29 -13.88 -2.69
C SER A 20 -16.17 -12.84 -2.56
N VAL A 21 -16.49 -11.61 -2.14
CA VAL A 21 -15.48 -10.57 -1.90
C VAL A 21 -14.48 -11.03 -0.83
N MET A 22 -14.97 -11.57 0.29
CA MET A 22 -14.11 -12.13 1.35
C MET A 22 -13.20 -13.25 0.81
N GLY A 23 -13.73 -14.19 0.03
CA GLY A 23 -12.93 -15.28 -0.53
C GLY A 23 -11.83 -14.80 -1.47
N ILE A 24 -12.06 -13.71 -2.21
CA ILE A 24 -11.03 -13.08 -3.05
C ILE A 24 -9.94 -12.43 -2.18
N LEU A 25 -10.33 -11.70 -1.13
CA LEU A 25 -9.39 -11.09 -0.20
C LEU A 25 -8.53 -12.15 0.52
N GLN A 26 -9.14 -13.25 0.96
CA GLN A 26 -8.44 -14.38 1.56
C GLN A 26 -7.45 -15.00 0.57
N TYR A 27 -7.86 -15.25 -0.67
CA TYR A 27 -6.97 -15.72 -1.72
C TYR A 27 -5.78 -14.76 -1.90
N LEU A 28 -6.03 -13.46 -2.05
CA LEU A 28 -4.96 -12.47 -2.20
C LEU A 28 -3.98 -12.53 -1.02
N ALA A 29 -4.48 -12.67 0.21
CA ALA A 29 -3.65 -12.72 1.41
C ALA A 29 -2.75 -13.97 1.48
N GLU A 30 -3.09 -15.05 0.79
CA GLU A 30 -2.27 -16.26 0.69
C GLU A 30 -1.09 -16.07 -0.28
N TYR A 31 -1.29 -15.36 -1.38
CA TYR A 31 -0.31 -15.25 -2.47
C TYR A 31 0.49 -13.96 -2.47
N MET A 32 0.04 -12.92 -1.78
CA MET A 32 0.72 -11.63 -1.73
C MET A 32 0.48 -10.89 -0.42
N ASP A 33 1.44 -10.05 -0.04
CA ASP A 33 1.26 -9.10 1.05
C ASP A 33 0.60 -7.83 0.49
N TYR A 34 -0.41 -7.30 1.19
CA TYR A 34 -1.03 -6.00 0.91
C TYR A 34 -1.58 -5.40 2.21
N THR A 35 -1.98 -4.13 2.15
CA THR A 35 -2.49 -3.38 3.31
C THR A 35 -3.84 -2.73 3.00
N SER A 36 -4.45 -2.11 4.01
CA SER A 36 -5.64 -1.27 3.87
C SER A 36 -5.48 -0.15 2.82
N ASN A 37 -4.26 0.37 2.62
CA ASN A 37 -3.95 1.33 1.57
C ASN A 37 -4.20 0.78 0.15
N SER A 38 -4.15 -0.55 -0.03
CA SER A 38 -4.42 -1.21 -1.32
C SER A 38 -5.93 -1.41 -1.59
N LYS A 39 -6.81 -1.08 -0.64
CA LYS A 39 -8.26 -1.34 -0.72
C LYS A 39 -8.90 -0.74 -1.98
N GLU A 40 -8.54 0.49 -2.33
CA GLU A 40 -9.10 1.16 -3.50
C GLU A 40 -8.66 0.49 -4.81
N GLU A 41 -7.38 0.13 -4.91
CA GLU A 41 -6.83 -0.58 -6.08
C GLU A 41 -7.49 -1.95 -6.26
N ILE A 42 -7.58 -2.73 -5.17
CA ILE A 42 -8.27 -4.03 -5.15
C ILE A 42 -9.73 -3.86 -5.59
N SER A 43 -10.43 -2.85 -5.08
CA SER A 43 -11.82 -2.56 -5.45
C SER A 43 -11.96 -2.30 -6.95
N LYS A 44 -11.12 -1.41 -7.51
CA LYS A 44 -11.14 -1.06 -8.94
C LYS A 44 -10.90 -2.28 -9.83
N VAL A 45 -9.87 -3.07 -9.52
CA VAL A 45 -9.53 -4.28 -10.28
C VAL A 45 -10.64 -5.31 -10.18
N LEU A 46 -11.16 -5.55 -8.99
CA LEU A 46 -12.25 -6.49 -8.77
C LEU A 46 -13.53 -6.07 -9.51
N ALA A 47 -13.88 -4.78 -9.45
CA ALA A 47 -15.02 -4.20 -10.17
C ALA A 47 -14.88 -4.44 -11.68
N LYS A 48 -13.71 -4.16 -12.25
CA LYS A 48 -13.41 -4.39 -13.67
C LYS A 48 -13.60 -5.85 -14.08
N HIS A 49 -13.05 -6.80 -13.31
CA HIS A 49 -13.20 -8.22 -13.60
C HIS A 49 -14.66 -8.70 -13.48
N LEU A 50 -15.36 -8.30 -12.42
CA LEU A 50 -16.76 -8.66 -12.22
C LEU A 50 -17.66 -8.10 -13.33
N LEU A 51 -17.42 -6.85 -13.74
CA LEU A 51 -18.13 -6.22 -14.85
C LEU A 51 -17.89 -7.00 -16.15
N HIS A 52 -16.63 -7.27 -16.49
CA HIS A 52 -16.25 -8.05 -17.67
C HIS A 52 -16.94 -9.42 -17.71
N ILE A 53 -16.94 -10.15 -16.59
CA ILE A 53 -17.63 -11.45 -16.49
C ILE A 53 -19.15 -11.28 -16.65
N SER A 54 -19.73 -10.24 -16.03
CA SER A 54 -21.18 -10.03 -16.03
C SER A 54 -21.76 -9.74 -17.42
N VAL A 55 -21.00 -9.06 -18.29
CA VAL A 55 -21.43 -8.71 -19.65
C VAL A 55 -20.92 -9.70 -20.70
N GLY A 56 -19.80 -10.39 -20.44
CA GLY A 56 -19.11 -11.26 -21.39
C GLY A 56 -19.96 -12.37 -21.98
N ILE A 57 -19.80 -12.63 -23.27
CA ILE A 57 -20.56 -13.65 -24.02
C ILE A 57 -20.10 -15.08 -23.70
N ASN A 58 -18.86 -15.26 -23.26
CA ASN A 58 -18.22 -16.57 -23.05
C ASN A 58 -18.53 -17.19 -21.67
N PHE A 59 -19.32 -16.52 -20.83
CA PHE A 59 -19.61 -16.97 -19.47
C PHE A 59 -21.02 -17.58 -19.36
N LYS A 60 -21.13 -18.66 -18.58
CA LYS A 60 -22.42 -19.29 -18.25
C LYS A 60 -23.34 -18.27 -17.55
N LYS A 61 -24.64 -18.30 -17.87
CA LYS A 61 -25.66 -17.38 -17.30
C LYS A 61 -25.60 -17.30 -15.76
N SER A 62 -25.42 -18.42 -15.07
CA SER A 62 -25.32 -18.46 -13.61
C SER A 62 -24.09 -17.71 -13.08
N ALA A 63 -22.93 -17.85 -13.74
CA ALA A 63 -21.71 -17.12 -13.40
C ALA A 63 -21.87 -15.62 -13.66
N LYS A 64 -22.47 -15.24 -14.79
CA LYS A 64 -22.80 -13.84 -15.11
C LYS A 64 -23.68 -13.20 -14.04
N ASN A 65 -24.75 -13.90 -13.63
CA ASN A 65 -25.67 -13.44 -12.60
C ASN A 65 -24.97 -13.29 -11.23
N LYS A 66 -24.10 -14.23 -10.88
CA LYS A 66 -23.30 -14.15 -9.65
C LYS A 66 -22.35 -12.95 -9.70
N ALA A 67 -21.62 -12.76 -10.79
CA ALA A 67 -20.72 -11.63 -10.98
C ALA A 67 -21.46 -10.29 -10.90
N LYS A 68 -22.63 -10.17 -11.54
CA LYS A 68 -23.48 -8.98 -11.46
C LYS A 68 -23.92 -8.67 -10.03
N LYS A 69 -24.31 -9.69 -9.25
CA LYS A 69 -24.67 -9.53 -7.84
C LYS A 69 -23.49 -9.06 -7.00
N LEU A 70 -22.31 -9.65 -7.20
CA LEU A 70 -21.09 -9.24 -6.49
C LEU A 70 -20.68 -7.82 -6.86
N TYR A 71 -20.75 -7.45 -8.14
CA TYR A 71 -20.46 -6.10 -8.62
C TYR A 71 -21.37 -5.06 -7.97
N ALA A 72 -22.69 -5.29 -8.01
CA ALA A 72 -23.67 -4.36 -7.44
C ALA A 72 -23.55 -4.21 -5.92
N ALA A 73 -23.05 -5.24 -5.22
CA ALA A 73 -22.85 -5.23 -3.77
C ALA A 73 -21.41 -4.93 -3.35
N LEU A 74 -20.50 -4.57 -4.28
CA LEU A 74 -19.07 -4.52 -3.99
C LEU A 74 -18.74 -3.46 -2.93
N ASP A 75 -19.15 -2.21 -3.15
CA ASP A 75 -18.83 -1.10 -2.24
C ASP A 75 -19.47 -1.29 -0.86
N THR A 76 -20.72 -1.78 -0.84
CA THR A 76 -21.41 -2.09 0.41
C THR A 76 -20.74 -3.23 1.16
N THR A 77 -20.24 -4.25 0.46
CA THR A 77 -19.51 -5.37 1.07
C THR A 77 -18.15 -4.93 1.60
N LEU A 78 -17.40 -4.12 0.85
CA LEU A 78 -16.10 -3.58 1.27
C LEU A 78 -16.18 -2.63 2.46
N SER A 79 -17.37 -2.10 2.76
CA SER A 79 -17.63 -1.23 3.89
C SER A 79 -18.14 -1.98 5.13
N ARG A 80 -18.32 -3.31 5.05
CA ARG A 80 -18.76 -4.10 6.19
C ARG A 80 -17.67 -4.23 7.24
N ALA A 81 -18.08 -4.28 8.51
CA ALA A 81 -17.17 -4.38 9.64
C ALA A 81 -16.24 -5.59 9.55
N GLU A 82 -16.71 -6.75 9.09
CA GLU A 82 -15.87 -7.93 8.96
C GLU A 82 -14.76 -7.77 7.89
N ILE A 83 -15.00 -6.99 6.84
CA ILE A 83 -14.00 -6.72 5.79
C ILE A 83 -13.01 -5.67 6.27
N ILE A 84 -13.47 -4.65 6.98
CA ILE A 84 -12.60 -3.63 7.58
C ILE A 84 -11.65 -4.29 8.57
N GLN A 85 -12.17 -5.11 9.48
CA GLN A 85 -11.36 -5.88 10.43
C GLN A 85 -10.34 -6.77 9.71
N PHE A 86 -10.72 -7.41 8.60
CA PHE A 86 -9.80 -8.22 7.82
C PHE A 86 -8.63 -7.41 7.24
N PHE A 87 -8.87 -6.17 6.78
CA PHE A 87 -7.79 -5.28 6.35
C PHE A 87 -6.88 -4.87 7.51
N ASP A 88 -7.43 -4.58 8.69
CA ASP A 88 -6.64 -4.28 9.88
C ASP A 88 -5.71 -5.45 10.26
N GLU A 89 -6.20 -6.68 10.13
CA GLU A 89 -5.39 -7.90 10.34
C GLU A 89 -4.26 -8.02 9.30
N GLN A 90 -4.52 -7.67 8.04
CA GLN A 90 -3.47 -7.65 7.00
C GLN A 90 -2.41 -6.57 7.30
N ASP A 91 -2.81 -5.40 7.79
CA ASP A 91 -1.89 -4.34 8.19
C ASP A 91 -0.96 -4.82 9.31
N VAL A 92 -1.53 -5.39 10.37
CA VAL A 92 -0.74 -5.96 11.48
C VAL A 92 0.23 -7.02 10.98
N ARG A 93 -0.22 -7.93 10.11
CA ARG A 93 0.63 -8.97 9.51
C ARG A 93 1.77 -8.38 8.70
N PHE A 94 1.49 -7.37 7.87
CA PHE A 94 2.49 -6.69 7.05
C PHE A 94 3.54 -5.99 7.90
N TYR A 95 3.13 -5.16 8.87
CA TYR A 95 4.06 -4.44 9.74
C TYR A 95 4.87 -5.36 10.65
N LYS A 96 4.28 -6.45 11.16
CA LYS A 96 5.01 -7.47 11.92
C LYS A 96 6.12 -8.13 11.09
N LYS A 97 5.85 -8.40 9.81
CA LYS A 97 6.84 -8.95 8.88
C LYS A 97 7.98 -7.95 8.62
N LEU A 98 7.65 -6.67 8.38
CA LEU A 98 8.64 -5.61 8.21
C LEU A 98 9.53 -5.42 9.45
N TYR A 99 8.93 -5.38 10.64
CA TYR A 99 9.67 -5.24 11.88
C TYR A 99 10.66 -6.39 12.09
N LYS A 100 10.21 -7.64 11.90
CA LYS A 100 11.08 -8.82 11.99
C LYS A 100 12.27 -8.74 11.03
N ILE A 101 12.03 -8.37 9.78
CA ILE A 101 13.08 -8.20 8.77
C ILE A 101 14.10 -7.13 9.20
N ASN A 102 13.63 -6.01 9.75
CA ASN A 102 14.51 -4.94 10.20
C ASN A 102 15.36 -5.34 11.40
N VAL A 103 14.81 -6.07 12.38
CA VAL A 103 15.56 -6.61 13.51
C VAL A 103 16.66 -7.57 13.02
N GLU A 104 16.33 -8.51 12.14
CA GLU A 104 17.31 -9.45 11.59
C GLU A 104 18.44 -8.73 10.82
N LYS A 105 18.11 -7.71 10.02
CA LYS A 105 19.11 -6.89 9.33
C LYS A 105 20.00 -6.13 10.30
N SER A 106 19.47 -5.59 11.40
CA SER A 106 20.27 -4.92 12.44
C SER A 106 21.28 -5.88 13.06
N VAL A 107 20.84 -7.08 13.46
CA VAL A 107 21.71 -8.11 14.05
C VAL A 107 22.81 -8.53 13.07
N ILE A 108 22.51 -8.63 11.78
CA ILE A 108 23.53 -8.94 10.76
C ILE A 108 24.56 -7.80 10.63
N LYS A 109 24.11 -6.54 10.62
CA LYS A 109 25.02 -5.37 10.58
C LYS A 109 25.96 -5.36 11.79
N ASP A 110 25.43 -5.62 12.99
CA ASP A 110 26.23 -5.65 14.22
C ASP A 110 27.25 -6.80 14.19
N LYS A 111 26.86 -7.99 13.72
CA LYS A 111 27.80 -9.12 13.54
C LYS A 111 28.90 -8.82 12.52
N ILE A 112 28.58 -8.17 11.40
CA ILE A 112 29.58 -7.77 10.40
C ILE A 112 30.54 -6.73 10.99
N PHE A 113 30.04 -5.78 11.78
CA PHE A 113 30.88 -4.78 12.45
C PHE A 113 31.85 -5.43 13.45
N VAL A 114 31.38 -6.38 14.27
CA VAL A 114 32.22 -7.15 15.19
C VAL A 114 33.28 -7.97 14.44
N VAL A 115 32.89 -8.72 13.41
CA VAL A 115 33.84 -9.52 12.61
C VAL A 115 34.87 -8.64 11.90
N LYS A 116 34.48 -7.45 11.41
CA LYS A 116 35.43 -6.51 10.80
C LYS A 116 36.40 -5.92 11.83
N ALA A 117 35.94 -5.65 13.05
CA ALA A 117 36.77 -5.18 14.17
C ALA A 117 37.71 -6.26 14.73
N GLU A 118 37.33 -7.54 14.63
CA GLU A 118 38.18 -8.68 15.01
C GLU A 118 39.18 -9.05 13.91
N SER A 119 38.78 -8.96 12.63
CA SER A 119 39.65 -9.22 11.48
C SER A 119 40.79 -8.19 11.36
N THR A 120 40.56 -6.93 11.73
CA THR A 120 41.63 -5.91 11.84
C THR A 120 42.55 -6.12 13.05
N ARG A 121 42.19 -6.96 14.02
CA ARG A 121 43.08 -7.31 15.15
C ARG A 121 44.01 -8.49 14.84
N PHE A 122 43.74 -9.26 13.78
CA PHE A 122 44.55 -10.42 13.38
C PHE A 122 45.55 -10.17 12.24
N PHE A 123 45.46 -9.03 11.53
CA PHE A 123 46.53 -8.56 10.66
C PHE A 123 47.43 -7.59 11.43
N GLY A 124 48.55 -8.11 11.92
CA GLY A 124 49.46 -7.42 12.83
C GLY A 124 50.05 -6.11 12.29
N LYS A 125 50.22 -5.18 13.24
CA LYS A 125 51.25 -4.13 13.34
C LYS A 125 51.47 -3.23 12.12
N SER A 126 50.78 -2.09 12.12
CA SER A 126 51.43 -0.78 11.97
C SER A 126 50.69 0.26 12.82
N GLU A 127 51.46 1.20 13.37
CA GLU A 127 51.19 2.05 14.53
C GLU A 127 49.98 2.99 14.43
N PRO A 128 49.44 3.46 15.59
CA PRO A 128 48.37 4.45 15.60
C PRO A 128 48.95 5.85 15.35
N VAL A 129 48.61 6.47 14.21
CA VAL A 129 48.73 7.93 14.09
C VAL A 129 47.52 8.54 14.78
N ILE A 130 47.70 8.92 16.05
CA ILE A 130 46.82 9.85 16.73
C ILE A 130 47.21 11.24 16.23
N GLU A 131 46.38 11.85 15.39
CA GLU A 131 46.46 13.29 15.14
C GLU A 131 45.25 13.95 15.81
N SER A 132 45.46 14.38 17.06
CA SER A 132 44.62 15.40 17.69
C SER A 132 45.13 16.76 17.27
N ASN A 133 44.29 17.56 16.59
CA ASN A 133 44.40 19.01 16.55
C ASN A 133 42.99 19.64 16.44
N ASN A 134 42.53 20.13 17.60
CA ASN A 134 41.80 21.39 17.85
C ASN A 134 40.56 21.80 17.01
N HIS A 135 39.44 21.92 17.74
CA HIS A 135 38.17 22.67 17.53
C HIS A 135 38.40 24.20 17.27
N PRO A 136 37.39 25.07 16.98
CA PRO A 136 36.03 24.95 16.41
C PRO A 136 35.84 25.73 15.09
N THR A 137 34.81 25.42 14.29
CA THR A 137 34.17 26.44 13.44
C THR A 137 32.69 26.13 13.26
N VAL A 138 31.85 26.85 13.99
CA VAL A 138 30.44 27.07 13.63
C VAL A 138 30.43 28.04 12.43
N PRO A 139 29.57 27.80 11.43
CA PRO A 139 28.73 28.91 10.97
C PRO A 139 27.27 28.46 10.88
N GLU A 140 26.43 29.17 11.62
CA GLU A 140 25.35 30.03 11.09
C GLU A 140 23.99 29.33 11.07
N GLU A 141 23.20 29.71 12.05
CA GLU A 141 21.76 29.75 11.94
C GLU A 141 21.30 30.53 10.70
N LEU A 142 20.00 30.37 10.41
CA LEU A 142 19.20 30.99 9.34
C LEU A 142 19.30 30.20 8.03
N ASN A 143 18.24 29.57 7.53
CA ASN A 143 17.02 30.29 7.18
C ASN A 143 15.87 29.30 6.87
N LEU A 144 15.01 28.99 7.85
CA LEU A 144 13.64 28.54 7.53
C LEU A 144 12.79 29.81 7.41
N GLN A 145 12.92 30.47 6.26
CA GLN A 145 11.97 31.48 5.84
C GLN A 145 10.67 30.78 5.48
N VAL A 146 9.68 31.04 6.33
CA VAL A 146 8.26 31.12 5.99
C VAL A 146 8.10 31.64 4.56
N LEU A 147 7.54 30.80 3.69
CA LEU A 147 6.85 31.24 2.47
C LEU A 147 5.36 30.88 2.65
N GLU A 148 4.72 31.62 3.54
CA GLU A 148 3.44 32.20 3.15
C GLU A 148 3.75 33.18 2.01
N LYS A 149 3.04 33.04 0.89
CA LYS A 149 2.36 34.16 0.22
C LYS A 149 1.71 33.70 -1.08
N ASP A 150 0.40 33.91 -1.10
CA ASP A 150 -0.34 34.61 -2.14
C ASP A 150 -0.27 34.03 -3.56
N ASN A 151 -1.31 33.26 -3.90
CA ASN A 151 -1.91 33.40 -5.21
C ASN A 151 -3.35 33.91 -5.01
N ASP A 152 -3.47 35.23 -5.07
CA ASP A 152 -4.71 35.90 -5.48
C ASP A 152 -5.10 35.38 -6.87
N ILE A 153 -6.26 34.76 -6.97
CA ILE A 153 -7.06 34.83 -8.18
C ILE A 153 -8.43 35.36 -7.78
N VAL A 154 -8.57 36.65 -8.07
CA VAL A 154 -9.85 37.34 -8.28
C VAL A 154 -10.59 36.64 -9.40
N LEU A 155 -11.82 36.18 -9.15
CA LEU A 155 -12.87 36.09 -10.16
C LEU A 155 -14.13 36.71 -9.55
N ASP A 156 -14.27 38.00 -9.83
CA ASP A 156 -15.55 38.69 -9.87
C ASP A 156 -16.14 38.41 -11.26
N ASP A 157 -17.30 37.75 -11.34
CA ASP A 157 -18.35 38.07 -12.31
C ASP A 157 -19.49 37.03 -12.26
N ASN A 158 -20.66 37.51 -11.85
CA ASN A 158 -21.97 37.31 -12.44
C ASN A 158 -22.40 35.89 -12.87
N SER A 159 -23.37 35.35 -12.14
CA SER A 159 -24.42 34.52 -12.74
C SER A 159 -25.76 34.88 -12.12
N ASP A 160 -26.61 35.43 -12.98
CA ASP A 160 -28.00 35.81 -12.78
C ASP A 160 -28.83 34.74 -12.06
N GLU A 161 -29.54 35.19 -11.02
CA GLU A 161 -30.72 34.52 -10.48
C GLU A 161 -31.87 34.73 -11.48
N PHE A 162 -32.14 33.71 -12.28
CA PHE A 162 -33.32 33.65 -13.15
C PHE A 162 -34.55 33.17 -12.34
N GLU A 163 -35.54 34.06 -12.31
CA GLU A 163 -37.00 33.83 -12.37
C GLU A 163 -37.63 32.87 -11.34
N ASP A 164 -38.19 33.47 -10.28
CA ASP A 164 -39.34 32.91 -9.57
C ASP A 164 -40.64 33.29 -10.30
N ASP A 165 -41.49 32.27 -10.47
CA ASP A 165 -42.83 32.26 -11.04
C ASP A 165 -43.80 33.27 -10.36
N ASP A 166 -44.54 34.03 -11.18
CA ASP A 166 -46.00 34.29 -11.04
C ASP A 166 -46.58 35.02 -12.28
#